data_AF-A0A932XG62-F1
#
_entry.id   AF-A0A932XG62-F1
#
_cell.length_a   1.000
_cell.length_b   1.000
_cell.length_c   1.000
_cell.angle_alpha   90.00
_cell.angle_beta   90.00
_cell.angle_gamma   90.00
#
_symmetry.space_group_name_H-M   'P 1'
#
loop_
_entity.id
_entity.type
_entity.pdbx_description
1 polymer ?
#
loop_
_entity_poly.entity_id
_entity_poly.type
_entity_poly.pdbx_seq_one_letter_code
_entity_poly.pdbx_strand_id
1 'polypeptide(L)'
;MKVPVFRVPPPTPPLLAMGRSMLLPGWGQAVLGRRGMGAFFVFWEGLTLTMTVKTSRQLRYMRATNHEAADDKKQELQDWAVLLVFNHLAAGAEAFVSAMLWDFPAEIGPERLPSGDAGLAVRLPIRIGRAPAHAP
;
A
#
# COMPACT_ATOMS: atom_id res chain seq x y z
N MET A 1 18.29 31.75 9.39
CA MET A 1 16.99 31.50 8.72
C MET A 1 16.17 30.54 9.57
N LYS A 2 15.00 30.96 10.07
CA LYS A 2 14.05 30.09 10.76
C LYS A 2 13.15 29.50 9.69
N VAL A 3 13.47 28.27 9.25
CA VAL A 3 12.61 27.54 8.32
C VAL A 3 11.27 27.35 9.05
N PRO A 4 10.12 27.79 8.49
CA PRO A 4 8.84 27.53 9.13
C PRO A 4 8.66 26.02 9.21
N VAL A 5 8.55 25.52 10.44
CA VAL A 5 8.36 24.10 10.73
C VAL A 5 6.89 23.79 10.47
N PHE A 6 6.50 23.63 9.19
CA PHE A 6 5.19 23.09 8.83
C PHE A 6 5.19 21.58 9.05
N ARG A 7 5.41 21.14 10.29
CA ARG A 7 5.20 19.73 10.65
C ARG A 7 3.71 19.57 10.90
N VAL A 8 2.94 19.39 9.83
CA VAL A 8 1.53 19.02 9.95
C VAL A 8 1.53 17.58 10.46
N PRO A 9 1.02 17.29 11.67
CA PRO A 9 0.99 15.92 12.15
C PRO A 9 0.07 15.08 11.25
N PRO A 10 0.43 13.82 10.97
CA PRO A 10 -0.47 12.93 10.25
C PRO A 10 -1.76 12.73 11.04
N PRO A 11 -2.89 12.44 10.36
CA PRO A 11 -4.18 12.23 11.01
C PRO A 11 -4.14 11.06 12.01
N THR A 12 -3.20 10.13 11.83
CA THR A 12 -2.92 9.07 12.80
C THR A 12 -1.43 8.79 12.93
N PRO A 13 -0.95 8.41 14.13
CA PRO A 13 0.44 8.04 14.34
C PRO A 13 0.88 6.90 13.41
N PRO A 14 2.13 6.90 12.92
CA PRO A 14 2.60 5.89 11.95
C PRO A 14 2.44 4.43 12.40
N LEU A 15 2.77 4.13 13.65
CA LEU A 15 2.60 2.78 14.21
C LEU A 15 1.12 2.38 14.30
N LEU A 16 0.23 3.34 14.55
CA LEU A 16 -1.20 3.07 14.61
C LEU A 16 -1.80 2.88 13.21
N ALA A 17 -1.31 3.63 12.21
CA ALA A 17 -1.66 3.41 10.81
C ALA A 17 -1.20 2.02 10.32
N MET A 18 0.02 1.62 10.68
CA MET A 18 0.54 0.26 10.44
C MET A 18 -0.35 -0.81 11.06
N GLY A 19 -0.63 -0.71 12.38
CA GLY A 19 -1.45 -1.68 13.09
C GLY A 19 -2.84 -1.85 12.51
N ARG A 20 -3.47 -0.76 12.05
CA ARG A 20 -4.77 -0.81 11.35
C ARG A 20 -4.70 -1.58 10.05
N SER A 21 -3.70 -1.31 9.20
CA SER A 21 -3.53 -2.01 7.93
C SER A 21 -3.08 -3.48 8.08
N MET A 22 -2.31 -3.80 9.13
CA MET A 22 -1.97 -5.18 9.44
C MET A 22 -3.20 -5.97 9.91
N LEU A 23 -4.16 -5.33 10.56
CA LEU A 23 -5.41 -5.98 10.96
C LEU A 23 -6.36 -6.14 9.76
N LEU A 24 -6.54 -5.06 8.99
CA LEU A 24 -7.41 -5.02 7.83
C LEU A 24 -6.68 -4.28 6.69
N PRO A 25 -6.20 -5.01 5.67
CA PRO A 25 -5.46 -4.43 4.55
C PRO A 25 -6.22 -3.26 3.94
N GLY A 26 -5.56 -2.11 3.81
CA GLY A 26 -6.14 -0.88 3.28
C GLY A 26 -6.77 0.08 4.31
N TRP A 27 -6.95 -0.32 5.58
CA TRP A 27 -7.51 0.58 6.61
C TRP A 27 -6.60 1.78 6.90
N GLY A 28 -5.30 1.57 7.13
CA GLY A 28 -4.35 2.67 7.36
C GLY A 28 -4.29 3.63 6.17
N GLN A 29 -4.38 3.12 4.94
CA GLN A 29 -4.40 3.94 3.73
C GLN A 29 -5.66 4.78 3.59
N ALA A 30 -6.82 4.21 3.94
CA ALA A 30 -8.08 4.95 3.91
C ALA A 30 -8.06 6.15 4.87
N VAL A 31 -7.47 5.97 6.07
CA VAL A 31 -7.34 7.05 7.07
C VAL A 31 -6.34 8.12 6.64
N LEU A 32 -5.29 7.73 5.90
CA LEU A 32 -4.32 8.65 5.31
C LEU A 32 -4.80 9.28 3.98
N GLY A 33 -6.05 9.06 3.56
CA GLY A 33 -6.58 9.61 2.31
C GLY A 33 -6.00 9.00 1.03
N ARG A 34 -5.15 7.96 1.13
CA ARG A 34 -4.51 7.25 0.01
C ARG A 34 -5.45 6.19 -0.57
N ARG A 35 -6.60 6.63 -1.09
CA ARG A 35 -7.69 5.76 -1.56
C ARG A 35 -7.25 4.74 -2.62
N GLY A 36 -6.34 5.12 -3.51
CA GLY A 36 -5.81 4.21 -4.55
C GLY A 36 -5.05 3.02 -3.96
N MET A 37 -4.12 3.28 -3.04
CA MET A 37 -3.37 2.21 -2.36
C MET A 37 -4.26 1.38 -1.45
N GLY A 38 -5.20 2.01 -0.74
CA GLY A 38 -6.19 1.30 0.06
C GLY A 38 -7.03 0.32 -0.78
N ALA A 39 -7.53 0.77 -1.92
CA ALA A 39 -8.29 -0.07 -2.84
C ALA A 39 -7.46 -1.23 -3.40
N PHE A 40 -6.18 -0.99 -3.75
CA PHE A 40 -5.27 -2.03 -4.21
C PHE A 40 -5.12 -3.16 -3.18
N PHE A 41 -4.83 -2.83 -1.92
CA PHE A 41 -4.65 -3.84 -0.86
C PHE A 41 -5.93 -4.61 -0.54
N VAL A 42 -7.09 -3.94 -0.53
CA VAL A 42 -8.40 -4.59 -0.33
C VAL A 42 -8.72 -5.54 -1.48
N PHE A 43 -8.48 -5.12 -2.72
CA PHE A 43 -8.69 -5.96 -3.89
C PHE A 43 -7.79 -7.20 -3.83
N TRP A 44 -6.50 -7.01 -3.54
CA TRP A 44 -5.55 -8.11 -3.44
C TRP A 44 -5.91 -9.09 -2.32
N GLU A 45 -6.34 -8.57 -1.17
CA GLU A 45 -6.87 -9.38 -0.06
C GLU A 45 -8.07 -10.23 -0.49
N GLY A 46 -9.04 -9.63 -1.19
CA GLY A 46 -10.20 -10.34 -1.68
C GLY A 46 -9.84 -11.48 -2.63
N LEU A 47 -8.84 -11.28 -3.50
CA LEU A 47 -8.35 -12.28 -4.44
C LEU A 47 -7.69 -13.46 -3.71
N THR A 48 -6.73 -13.20 -2.83
CA THR A 48 -5.97 -14.24 -2.11
C THR A 48 -6.85 -15.00 -1.12
N LEU A 49 -7.76 -14.30 -0.43
CA LEU A 49 -8.72 -14.92 0.49
C LEU A 49 -9.69 -15.84 -0.26
N THR A 50 -10.20 -15.41 -1.41
CA THR A 50 -11.10 -16.24 -2.23
C THR A 50 -10.40 -17.50 -2.70
N MET A 51 -9.15 -17.40 -3.17
CA MET A 51 -8.37 -18.57 -3.58
C MET A 51 -8.07 -19.49 -2.40
N THR A 52 -7.67 -18.96 -1.25
CA THR A 52 -7.45 -19.73 -0.03
C THR A 52 -8.70 -20.53 0.35
N VAL A 53 -9.88 -19.87 0.37
CA VAL A 53 -11.15 -20.54 0.68
C VAL A 53 -11.50 -21.60 -0.38
N LYS A 54 -11.39 -21.27 -1.67
CA LYS A 54 -11.69 -22.18 -2.78
C LYS A 54 -10.80 -23.42 -2.73
N THR A 55 -9.48 -23.24 -2.61
CA THR A 55 -8.50 -24.34 -2.58
C THR A 55 -8.67 -25.19 -1.32
N SER A 56 -9.03 -24.59 -0.18
CA SER A 56 -9.34 -25.36 1.04
C SER A 56 -10.54 -26.31 0.86
N ARG A 57 -11.57 -25.88 0.11
CA ARG A 57 -12.74 -26.71 -0.20
C ARG A 57 -12.39 -27.83 -1.15
N GLN A 58 -11.60 -27.54 -2.19
CA GLN A 58 -11.12 -28.54 -3.15
C GLN A 58 -10.23 -29.60 -2.48
N LEU A 59 -9.31 -29.17 -1.62
CA LEU A 59 -8.44 -30.07 -0.85
C LEU A 59 -9.26 -31.01 0.06
N ARG A 60 -10.30 -30.49 0.73
CA ARG A 60 -11.16 -31.29 1.60
C ARG A 60 -11.91 -32.37 0.82
N TYR A 61 -12.40 -32.02 -0.38
CA TYR A 61 -13.05 -32.98 -1.28
C TYR A 61 -12.07 -34.08 -1.72
N MET A 62 -10.87 -33.71 -2.19
CA MET A 62 -9.86 -34.67 -2.67
C MET A 62 -9.38 -35.63 -1.57
N ARG A 63 -9.24 -35.13 -0.33
CA ARG A 63 -8.91 -35.96 0.83
C ARG A 63 -10.04 -36.94 1.17
N ALA A 64 -11.29 -36.51 1.08
CA ALA A 64 -12.43 -37.39 1.33
C ALA A 64 -12.54 -38.52 0.30
N THR A 65 -12.07 -38.28 -0.93
CA THR A 65 -12.08 -39.28 -2.01
C THR A 65 -10.74 -40.00 -2.19
N ASN A 66 -9.76 -39.84 -1.29
CA ASN A 66 -8.39 -40.41 -1.40
C ASN A 66 -7.71 -40.20 -2.76
N HIS A 67 -7.83 -39.01 -3.33
CA HIS A 67 -7.23 -38.69 -4.63
C HIS A 67 -5.73 -38.39 -4.49
N GLU A 68 -4.89 -38.93 -5.38
CA GLU A 68 -3.42 -38.74 -5.34
C GLU A 68 -2.97 -37.25 -5.41
N ALA A 69 -3.76 -36.38 -6.04
CA ALA A 69 -3.46 -34.95 -6.19
C ALA A 69 -3.74 -34.09 -4.93
N ALA A 70 -4.05 -34.72 -3.79
CA ALA A 70 -4.38 -33.99 -2.57
C ALA A 70 -3.19 -33.19 -2.01
N ASP A 71 -1.96 -33.69 -2.18
CA ASP A 71 -0.78 -33.00 -1.68
C ASP A 71 -0.45 -31.74 -2.47
N ASP A 72 -0.59 -31.76 -3.80
CA ASP A 72 -0.44 -30.58 -4.65
C ASP A 72 -1.41 -29.47 -4.26
N LYS A 73 -2.68 -29.81 -3.97
CA LYS A 73 -3.67 -28.83 -3.51
C LYS A 73 -3.41 -28.32 -2.09
N LYS A 74 -2.73 -29.10 -1.25
CA LYS A 74 -2.29 -28.62 0.06
C LYS A 74 -1.21 -27.56 -0.09
N GLN A 75 -0.24 -27.77 -0.99
CA GLN A 75 0.81 -26.79 -1.26
C GLN A 75 0.22 -25.51 -1.86
N GLU A 76 -0.69 -25.62 -2.83
CA GLU A 76 -1.35 -24.44 -3.40
C GLU A 76 -2.12 -23.64 -2.33
N LEU A 77 -2.80 -24.31 -1.39
CA LEU A 77 -3.45 -23.63 -0.27
C LEU A 77 -2.44 -22.87 0.61
N GLN A 78 -1.28 -23.48 0.87
CA GLN A 78 -0.22 -22.84 1.64
C GLN A 78 0.34 -21.61 0.92
N ASP A 79 0.52 -21.68 -0.40
CA ASP A 79 1.00 -20.55 -1.20
C ASP A 79 0.02 -19.38 -1.16
N TRP A 80 -1.28 -19.63 -1.31
CA TRP A 80 -2.30 -18.58 -1.19
C TRP A 80 -2.37 -17.99 0.22
N ALA A 81 -2.23 -18.82 1.27
CA ALA A 81 -2.20 -18.35 2.64
C ALA A 81 -0.96 -17.49 2.94
N VAL A 82 0.20 -17.84 2.38
CA VAL A 82 1.42 -17.04 2.47
C VAL A 82 1.24 -15.68 1.80
N LEU A 83 0.63 -15.63 0.61
CA LEU A 83 0.32 -14.37 -0.07
C LEU A 83 -0.64 -13.49 0.73
N LEU A 84 -1.61 -14.09 1.43
CA LEU A 84 -2.53 -13.37 2.32
C LEU A 84 -1.76 -12.73 3.49
N VAL A 85 -0.95 -13.51 4.21
CA VAL A 85 -0.11 -12.97 5.31
C VAL A 85 0.82 -11.87 4.81
N PHE A 86 1.47 -12.08 3.66
CA PHE A 86 2.37 -11.09 3.08
C PHE A 86 1.62 -9.79 2.71
N ASN A 87 0.40 -9.89 2.20
CA ASN A 87 -0.45 -8.73 1.90
C ASN A 87 -0.70 -7.85 3.13
N HIS A 88 -1.00 -8.46 4.28
CA HIS A 88 -1.19 -7.74 5.55
C HIS A 88 0.09 -7.00 5.99
N LEU A 89 1.25 -7.66 5.88
CA LEU A 89 2.54 -7.05 6.21
C LEU A 89 2.89 -5.89 5.27
N ALA A 90 2.70 -6.09 3.97
CA ALA A 90 2.93 -5.08 2.94
C ALA A 90 2.02 -3.86 3.13
N ALA A 91 0.72 -4.08 3.41
CA ALA A 91 -0.24 -3.02 3.69
C ALA A 91 0.13 -2.24 4.97
N GLY A 92 0.60 -2.94 6.00
CA GLY A 92 1.12 -2.34 7.23
C GLY A 92 2.33 -1.44 6.97
N ALA A 93 3.34 -1.97 6.27
CA ALA A 93 4.55 -1.24 5.92
C ALA A 93 4.24 0.01 5.08
N GLU A 94 3.38 -0.11 4.07
CA GLU A 94 2.99 1.03 3.23
C GLU A 94 2.21 2.09 4.03
N ALA A 95 1.46 1.71 5.06
CA ALA A 95 0.77 2.66 5.96
C ALA A 95 1.72 3.36 6.90
N PHE A 96 2.70 2.64 7.42
CA PHE A 96 3.78 3.22 8.21
C PHE A 96 4.55 4.26 7.40
N VAL A 97 5.02 3.89 6.20
CA VAL A 97 5.78 4.76 5.31
C VAL A 97 4.95 5.98 4.90
N SER A 98 3.67 5.79 4.57
CA SER A 98 2.79 6.89 4.19
C SER A 98 2.53 7.88 5.33
N ALA A 99 2.42 7.39 6.56
CA ALA A 99 2.29 8.27 7.73
C ALA A 99 3.60 9.00 8.06
N MET A 100 4.75 8.37 7.82
CA MET A 100 6.08 8.99 7.98
C MET A 100 6.36 10.05 6.93
N LEU A 101 5.81 9.91 5.72
CA LEU A 101 5.97 10.85 4.61
C LEU A 101 4.81 11.85 4.49
N TRP A 102 3.98 11.98 5.53
CA TRP A 102 2.76 12.80 5.49
C TRP A 102 3.03 14.28 5.19
N ASP A 103 4.11 14.84 5.72
CA ASP A 103 4.54 16.22 5.52
C ASP A 103 5.52 16.39 4.36
N PHE A 104 5.78 15.32 3.60
CA PHE A 104 6.72 15.37 2.47
C PHE A 104 6.05 16.02 1.24
N PRO A 105 6.61 17.11 0.69
CA PRO A 105 5.96 17.92 -0.34
C PRO A 105 6.02 17.34 -1.76
N ALA A 106 6.39 16.07 -1.92
CA ALA A 106 6.49 15.45 -3.23
C ALA A 106 5.17 14.81 -3.64
N GLU A 107 4.59 15.30 -4.73
CA GLU A 107 3.42 14.70 -5.36
C GLU A 107 3.87 13.80 -6.52
N ILE A 108 3.42 12.56 -6.52
CA ILE A 108 3.65 11.61 -7.62
C ILE A 108 2.35 11.49 -8.39
N GLY A 109 2.37 11.90 -9.66
CA GLY A 109 1.18 11.92 -10.52
C GLY A 109 1.42 11.23 -11.85
N PRO A 110 0.37 10.63 -12.45
CA PRO A 110 0.44 10.22 -13.85
C PRO A 110 0.59 11.47 -14.72
N GLU A 111 1.66 11.52 -15.51
CA GLU A 111 1.91 12.61 -16.45
C GLU A 111 1.99 12.03 -17.86
N ARG A 112 1.31 12.69 -18.81
CA ARG A 112 1.49 12.35 -20.22
C ARG A 112 2.80 12.96 -20.67
N LEU A 113 3.74 12.12 -21.09
CA LEU A 113 4.99 12.62 -21.62
C LEU A 113 4.74 13.34 -22.95
N PRO A 114 5.60 14.28 -23.34
CA PRO A 114 5.55 14.94 -24.64
C PRO A 114 5.52 13.95 -25.82
N SER A 115 6.08 12.75 -25.63
CA SER A 115 6.11 11.65 -26.60
C SER A 115 4.77 10.92 -26.78
N GLY A 116 3.75 11.22 -25.97
CA GLY A 116 2.45 10.55 -25.99
C GLY A 116 2.34 9.32 -25.07
N ASP A 117 3.46 8.84 -24.54
CA ASP A 117 3.51 7.73 -23.60
C ASP A 117 3.01 8.12 -22.20
N ALA A 118 2.48 7.13 -21.47
CA ALA A 118 2.20 7.27 -20.06
C ALA A 118 3.51 7.26 -19.27
N GLY A 119 3.73 8.25 -18.41
CA GLY A 119 4.82 8.21 -17.45
C GLY A 119 4.43 8.74 -16.08
N LEU A 120 5.41 8.69 -15.18
CA LEU A 120 5.28 9.15 -13.81
C LEU A 120 6.09 10.45 -13.66
N ALA A 121 5.45 11.51 -13.16
CA ALA A 121 6.16 12.73 -12.78
C ALA A 121 6.21 12.86 -11.26
N VAL A 122 7.37 13.29 -10.76
CA VAL A 122 7.55 13.71 -9.37
C VAL A 122 7.58 15.23 -9.36
N ARG A 123 6.59 15.86 -8.71
CA ARG A 123 6.50 17.31 -8.60
C ARG A 123 7.05 17.75 -7.25
N LEU A 124 8.12 18.54 -7.28
CA LEU A 124 8.76 19.14 -6.11
C LEU A 124 8.55 20.67 -6.16
N PRO A 125 7.73 21.27 -5.28
CA PRO A 125 7.58 22.72 -5.25
C PRO A 125 8.82 23.38 -4.64
N ILE A 126 9.71 23.93 -5.48
CA ILE A 126 10.89 24.67 -5.04
C ILE A 126 10.52 26.14 -4.84
N ARG A 127 10.49 26.62 -3.59
CA ARG A 127 10.39 28.06 -3.29
C ARG A 127 11.78 28.70 -3.39
N ILE A 128 12.09 29.32 -4.53
CA ILE A 128 13.30 30.13 -4.67
C ILE A 128 13.05 31.49 -4.00
N GLY A 129 13.71 31.76 -2.88
CA GLY A 129 13.64 33.04 -2.18
C GLY A 129 14.21 34.17 -3.06
N ARG A 130 13.45 35.27 -3.21
CA ARG A 130 13.92 36.47 -3.90
C ARG A 130 15.11 37.05 -3.13
N ALA A 131 16.26 37.19 -3.79
CA ALA A 131 17.42 37.87 -3.20
C ALA A 131 17.01 39.31 -2.77
N PRO A 132 17.49 39.81 -1.62
CA PRO A 132 17.25 41.20 -1.24
C PRO A 132 17.86 42.08 -2.33
N ALA A 133 17.04 42.92 -2.95
CA ALA A 133 17.52 43.94 -3.85
C ALA A 133 18.43 44.86 -3.05
N HIS A 134 19.72 44.90 -3.37
CA HIS A 134 20.59 45.98 -2.92
C HIS A 134 20.00 47.28 -3.50
N ALA A 135 19.38 48.07 -2.64
CA ALA A 135 19.08 49.47 -2.91
C ALA A 135 20.42 50.25 -2.97
N PRO A 136 20.48 51.32 -3.79
CA PRO A 136 21.69 51.83 -4.43
C PRO A 136 22.75 52.38 -3.48
#